data_AF-A0A1B8H3Y9-F1
#
_entry.id   AF-A0A1B8H3Y9-F1
#
_cell.length_a   1.000
_cell.length_b   1.000
_cell.length_c   1.000
_cell.angle_alpha   90.00
_cell.angle_beta   90.00
_cell.angle_gamma   90.00
#
_symmetry.space_group_name_H-M   'P 1'
#
loop_
_entity.id
_entity.type
_entity.pdbx_description
1 polymer ?
#
loop_
_entity_poly.entity_id
_entity_poly.type
_entity_poly.pdbx_seq_one_letter_code
_entity_poly.pdbx_strand_id
1 'polypeptide(L)'
;MAFLGGNYYYASSHEPDNFLLKLKFSFCANAYIVNKNYAEKMLEILNESIEAITANGDFDESKTVDSYWCKYMEKDSWFGLYPCIAYQKKGYSNIRMGTLDYEYLFNKPLSDIQIF
;
A
#
# COMPACT_ATOMS: atom_id res chain seq x y z
N MET A 1 8.02 7.81 11.35
CA MET A 1 8.89 7.80 12.54
C MET A 1 9.54 6.43 12.63
N ALA A 2 10.88 6.41 12.62
CA ALA A 2 11.65 5.47 11.80
C ALA A 2 11.98 4.14 12.51
N PHE A 3 11.85 2.96 11.88
CA PHE A 3 12.23 2.54 10.51
C PHE A 3 13.74 2.51 10.26
N LEU A 4 14.39 1.56 10.94
CA LEU A 4 15.59 0.82 10.56
C LEU A 4 15.65 -0.36 11.55
N GLY A 5 15.81 -1.61 11.09
CA GLY A 5 16.05 -2.76 11.97
C GLY A 5 17.51 -3.22 11.85
N GLY A 6 18.35 -2.93 12.84
CA GLY A 6 19.80 -3.07 12.75
C GLY A 6 20.52 -2.52 13.99
N ASN A 7 21.82 -2.77 14.12
CA ASN A 7 22.63 -2.33 15.27
C ASN A 7 23.47 -1.09 14.90
N TYR A 8 23.10 0.08 15.42
CA TYR A 8 23.69 1.38 15.06
C TYR A 8 24.66 1.88 16.13
N TYR A 9 25.80 2.42 15.69
CA TYR A 9 26.83 2.94 16.59
C TYR A 9 27.05 4.47 16.50
N TYR A 10 26.55 5.15 15.46
CA TYR A 10 26.67 6.61 15.28
C TYR A 10 25.64 7.14 14.28
N ALA A 11 24.86 8.18 14.61
CA ALA A 11 23.78 8.72 13.76
C ALA A 11 23.52 10.23 13.97
N SER A 12 23.01 10.93 12.94
CA SER A 12 22.65 12.36 12.94
C SER A 12 21.35 12.66 12.17
N SER A 13 20.75 13.83 12.38
CA SER A 13 19.45 14.24 11.80
C SER A 13 19.51 14.59 10.29
N HIS A 14 18.39 14.39 9.60
CA HIS A 14 18.20 14.76 8.18
C HIS A 14 16.74 15.18 7.88
N GLU A 15 16.58 16.25 7.09
CA GLU A 15 15.33 16.85 6.59
C GLU A 15 15.34 16.83 5.03
N PRO A 16 14.18 16.78 4.34
CA PRO A 16 12.89 17.26 4.82
C PRO A 16 11.89 16.22 5.36
N ASP A 17 11.16 16.70 6.35
CA ASP A 17 10.25 16.12 7.36
C ASP A 17 9.19 15.05 7.02
N ASN A 18 9.11 14.51 5.81
CA ASN A 18 8.00 13.60 5.45
C ASN A 18 8.49 12.20 5.13
N PHE A 19 8.86 11.44 6.17
CA PHE A 19 9.12 10.01 6.04
C PHE A 19 7.89 9.15 6.24
N LEU A 20 6.87 9.65 6.95
CA LEU A 20 5.70 8.85 7.32
C LEU A 20 4.42 9.62 7.01
N LEU A 21 3.68 9.13 6.02
CA LEU A 21 2.41 9.70 5.61
C LEU A 21 1.27 8.90 6.24
N LYS A 22 0.28 9.57 6.83
CA LYS A 22 -0.99 8.93 7.18
C LYS A 22 -1.80 8.76 5.89
N LEU A 23 -2.02 7.51 5.48
CA LEU A 23 -2.71 7.20 4.24
C LEU A 23 -4.21 7.25 4.47
N LYS A 24 -4.91 7.90 3.54
CA LYS A 24 -6.37 7.86 3.43
C LYS A 24 -6.85 6.93 2.32
N PHE A 25 -5.98 6.68 1.36
CA PHE A 25 -6.28 5.87 0.19
C PHE A 25 -4.97 5.44 -0.47
N SER A 26 -4.83 4.14 -0.76
CA SER A 26 -3.71 3.59 -1.51
C SER A 26 -4.10 2.25 -2.11
N PHE A 27 -3.66 1.99 -3.34
CA PHE A 27 -3.77 0.68 -3.96
C PHE A 27 -2.46 -0.10 -3.84
N CYS A 28 -2.48 -1.38 -4.25
CA CYS A 28 -1.30 -2.22 -4.49
C CYS A 28 -0.35 -2.37 -3.29
N ALA A 29 -0.68 -3.32 -2.44
CA ALA A 29 0.03 -3.71 -1.24
C ALA A 29 1.37 -4.44 -1.48
N ASN A 30 2.35 -3.83 -2.16
CA ASN A 30 3.58 -4.54 -2.55
C ASN A 30 4.29 -5.22 -1.36
N ALA A 31 4.40 -4.52 -0.24
CA ALA A 31 4.87 -5.04 1.03
C ALA A 31 4.28 -4.19 2.16
N TYR A 32 3.89 -4.82 3.26
CA TYR A 32 3.36 -4.14 4.44
C TYR A 32 3.66 -4.93 5.70
N ILE A 33 3.71 -4.21 6.82
CA ILE A 33 3.84 -4.78 8.16
C ILE A 33 2.65 -4.28 8.96
N VAL A 34 1.99 -5.20 9.65
CA VAL A 34 0.87 -4.88 10.53
C VAL A 34 1.22 -5.29 11.95
N ASN A 35 0.65 -4.57 12.92
CA ASN A 35 0.73 -5.02 14.30
C ASN A 35 -0.12 -6.30 14.47
N LYS A 36 0.15 -7.07 15.52
CA LYS A 36 -0.53 -8.35 15.79
C LYS A 36 -2.06 -8.21 15.81
N ASN A 37 -2.58 -7.15 16.43
CA ASN A 37 -4.02 -6.94 16.57
C ASN A 37 -4.70 -6.61 15.24
N TYR A 38 -3.97 -5.97 14.32
CA TYR A 38 -4.46 -5.64 12.99
C TYR A 38 -4.29 -6.79 11.99
N ALA A 39 -3.51 -7.82 12.33
CA ALA A 39 -3.33 -9.00 11.49
C ALA A 39 -4.65 -9.78 11.31
N GLU A 40 -5.44 -9.92 12.38
CA GLU A 40 -6.79 -10.51 12.31
C GLU A 40 -7.68 -9.68 11.38
N LYS A 41 -7.59 -8.35 11.47
CA LYS A 41 -8.34 -7.46 10.58
C LYS A 41 -7.95 -7.64 9.12
N MET A 42 -6.66 -7.79 8.81
CA MET A 42 -6.21 -8.08 7.45
C MET A 42 -6.75 -9.40 6.90
N LEU A 43 -6.91 -10.42 7.76
CA LEU A 43 -7.51 -11.69 7.36
C LEU A 43 -9.00 -11.55 7.06
N GLU A 44 -9.73 -10.78 7.86
CA GLU A 44 -11.14 -10.43 7.57
C GLU A 44 -11.27 -9.73 6.22
N ILE A 45 -10.43 -8.71 5.96
CA ILE A 45 -10.41 -7.96 4.69
C ILE A 45 -10.19 -8.91 3.51
N LEU A 46 -9.25 -9.84 3.64
CA LEU A 46 -8.98 -10.84 2.60
C LEU A 46 -10.20 -11.73 2.36
N ASN A 47 -10.81 -12.28 3.40
CA ASN A 47 -11.97 -13.15 3.27
C ASN A 47 -13.16 -12.43 2.63
N GLU A 48 -13.48 -11.22 3.08
CA GLU A 48 -14.54 -10.40 2.49
C GLU A 48 -14.26 -10.07 1.00
N SER A 49 -13.00 -9.84 0.63
CA SER A 49 -12.62 -9.59 -0.78
C SER A 49 -12.83 -10.83 -1.66
N ILE A 50 -12.53 -12.03 -1.15
CA ILE A 50 -12.71 -13.31 -1.85
C ILE A 50 -14.20 -13.57 -2.07
N GLU A 51 -15.02 -13.40 -1.04
CA GLU A 51 -16.48 -13.52 -1.15
C GLU A 51 -17.04 -12.56 -2.20
N ALA A 52 -16.59 -11.29 -2.17
CA ALA A 52 -17.05 -10.28 -3.12
C ALA A 52 -16.68 -10.62 -4.58
N ILE A 53 -15.45 -11.08 -4.82
CA ILE A 53 -14.97 -11.49 -6.16
C ILE A 53 -15.75 -12.69 -6.69
N THR A 54 -16.05 -13.67 -5.82
CA THR A 54 -16.67 -14.93 -6.23
C THR A 54 -18.18 -14.85 -6.41
N ALA A 55 -18.85 -13.83 -5.84
CA ALA A 55 -20.30 -13.74 -5.83
C ALA A 55 -20.98 -13.48 -7.20
N ASN A 56 -20.33 -12.77 -8.13
CA ASN A 56 -21.00 -12.25 -9.34
C ASN A 56 -20.52 -12.85 -10.68
N GLY A 57 -19.66 -13.87 -10.67
CA GLY A 57 -19.18 -14.56 -11.87
C GLY A 57 -18.21 -13.76 -12.76
N ASP A 58 -18.37 -12.44 -12.83
CA ASP A 58 -17.48 -11.53 -13.55
C ASP A 58 -16.35 -11.02 -12.65
N PHE A 59 -15.15 -10.94 -13.23
CA PHE A 59 -13.99 -10.39 -12.55
C PHE A 59 -14.13 -8.86 -12.40
N ASP A 60 -14.00 -8.40 -11.16
CA ASP A 60 -14.08 -6.98 -10.79
C ASP A 60 -12.86 -6.60 -9.94
N GLU A 61 -11.96 -5.81 -10.53
CA GLU A 61 -10.74 -5.31 -9.88
C GLU A 61 -11.03 -4.43 -8.66
N SER A 62 -12.23 -3.87 -8.51
CA SER A 62 -12.58 -3.12 -7.29
C SER A 62 -12.73 -4.03 -6.07
N LYS A 63 -12.91 -5.34 -6.31
CA LYS A 63 -13.13 -6.34 -5.27
C LYS A 63 -11.87 -7.12 -4.92
N THR A 64 -10.77 -6.95 -5.66
CA THR A 64 -9.47 -7.56 -5.31
C THR A 64 -8.95 -6.95 -4.01
N VAL A 65 -8.20 -7.73 -3.23
CA VAL A 65 -7.76 -7.33 -1.88
C VAL A 65 -7.01 -5.98 -1.85
N ASP A 66 -6.24 -5.70 -2.89
CA ASP A 66 -5.45 -4.48 -3.12
C ASP A 66 -6.29 -3.23 -3.44
N SER A 67 -7.58 -3.41 -3.73
CA SER A 67 -8.59 -2.35 -3.87
C SER A 67 -9.57 -2.35 -2.70
N TYR A 68 -9.98 -3.54 -2.27
CA TYR A 68 -11.03 -3.76 -1.27
C TYR A 68 -10.70 -3.14 0.09
N TRP A 69 -9.43 -3.17 0.48
CA TRP A 69 -8.94 -2.61 1.73
C TRP A 69 -9.15 -1.09 1.88
N CYS A 70 -9.40 -0.36 0.78
CA CYS A 70 -9.51 1.09 0.77
C CYS A 70 -10.69 1.58 1.62
N LYS A 71 -11.77 0.77 1.72
CA LYS A 71 -12.93 1.08 2.58
C LYS A 71 -12.60 1.05 4.09
N TYR A 72 -11.49 0.41 4.47
CA TYR A 72 -10.98 0.38 5.84
C TYR A 72 -9.93 1.46 6.08
N MET A 73 -9.14 1.82 5.08
CA MET A 73 -8.11 2.87 5.19
C MET A 73 -8.66 4.21 5.66
N GLU A 74 -9.90 4.55 5.30
CA GLU A 74 -10.53 5.79 5.75
C GLU A 74 -10.76 5.82 7.27
N LYS A 75 -11.11 4.66 7.85
CA LYS A 75 -11.54 4.48 9.25
C LYS A 75 -10.38 4.13 10.17
N ASP A 76 -9.43 3.36 9.66
CA ASP A 76 -8.31 2.82 10.42
C ASP A 76 -7.05 3.68 10.28
N SER A 77 -5.99 3.29 10.99
CA SER A 77 -4.71 4.01 10.96
C SER A 77 -3.71 3.32 10.05
N TRP A 78 -3.64 3.81 8.80
CA TRP A 78 -2.70 3.34 7.79
C TRP A 78 -1.58 4.35 7.59
N PHE A 79 -0.36 3.86 7.45
CA PHE A 79 0.82 4.69 7.27
C PHE A 79 1.72 4.17 6.16
N GLY A 80 2.25 5.06 5.35
CA GLY A 80 3.19 4.77 4.27
C GLY A 80 4.50 5.52 4.47
N LEU A 81 5.61 4.93 4.03
CA LEU A 81 6.88 5.64 3.98
C LEU A 81 6.98 6.48 2.71
N TYR A 82 7.59 7.66 2.82
CA TYR A 82 7.93 8.50 1.68
C TYR A 82 9.45 8.76 1.62
N PRO A 83 10.08 8.67 0.42
CA PRO A 83 9.53 8.12 -0.82
C PRO A 83 9.05 6.67 -0.66
N CYS A 84 8.16 6.20 -1.55
CA CYS A 84 7.63 4.84 -1.43
C CYS A 84 8.76 3.81 -1.56
N ILE A 85 8.99 3.01 -0.53
CA ILE A 85 10.12 2.07 -0.48
C ILE A 85 9.85 0.71 -1.15
N ALA A 86 8.61 0.47 -1.60
CA ALA A 86 8.20 -0.78 -2.22
C ALA A 86 7.27 -0.50 -3.43
N TYR A 87 7.70 -0.93 -4.61
CA TYR A 87 6.98 -0.71 -5.86
C TYR A 87 6.89 -2.01 -6.68
N GLN A 88 5.91 -2.06 -7.57
CA GLN A 88 5.76 -3.17 -8.50
C GLN A 88 6.80 -3.07 -9.61
N LYS A 89 7.62 -4.11 -9.78
CA LYS A 89 8.59 -4.19 -10.88
C LYS A 89 7.87 -4.26 -12.23
N LYS A 90 8.38 -3.53 -13.23
CA LYS A 90 7.96 -3.62 -14.64
C LYS A 90 7.89 -5.08 -15.09
N GLY A 91 6.80 -5.46 -15.76
CA GLY A 91 6.58 -6.83 -16.19
C GLY A 91 5.38 -7.00 -17.10
N TYR A 92 5.23 -8.21 -17.65
CA TYR A 92 4.04 -8.57 -18.43
C TYR A 92 2.89 -8.94 -17.49
N SER A 93 1.72 -8.35 -17.71
CA SER A 93 0.49 -8.68 -16.99
C SER A 93 -0.37 -9.62 -17.82
N ASN A 94 -0.67 -10.79 -17.26
CA ASN A 94 -1.59 -11.75 -17.87
C ASN A 94 -3.06 -11.29 -17.78
N ILE A 95 -3.36 -10.36 -16.86
CA ILE A 95 -4.71 -9.79 -16.70
C ILE A 95 -4.95 -8.70 -17.76
N ARG A 96 -3.97 -7.79 -17.92
CA ARG A 96 -4.06 -6.67 -18.89
C ARG A 96 -3.54 -7.04 -20.29
N MET A 97 -3.01 -8.26 -20.46
CA MET A 97 -2.42 -8.79 -21.70
C MET A 97 -1.37 -7.85 -22.32
N GLY A 98 -0.43 -7.36 -21.51
CA GLY A 98 0.60 -6.43 -21.98
C GLY A 98 1.71 -6.16 -20.99
N THR A 99 2.81 -5.56 -21.47
CA THR A 99 3.90 -5.08 -20.62
C THR A 99 3.47 -3.78 -19.93
N LEU A 100 3.47 -3.80 -18.60
CA LEU A 100 3.09 -2.67 -17.76
C LEU A 100 4.31 -2.14 -17.02
N ASP A 101 4.35 -0.82 -16.89
CA ASP A 101 5.36 -0.08 -16.13
C ASP A 101 4.65 0.96 -15.27
N TYR A 102 4.54 0.67 -13.97
CA TYR A 102 3.84 1.50 -12.99
C TYR A 102 4.79 2.15 -11.99
N GLU A 103 6.10 2.06 -12.20
CA GLU A 103 7.09 2.57 -11.24
C GLU A 103 6.92 4.07 -10.98
N TYR A 104 6.50 4.83 -12.00
CA TYR A 104 6.18 6.24 -11.87
C TYR A 104 5.05 6.53 -10.87
N LEU A 105 4.13 5.59 -10.61
CA LEU A 105 3.04 5.77 -9.65
C LEU A 105 3.52 5.74 -8.19
N PHE A 106 4.68 5.12 -7.92
CA PHE A 106 5.28 5.01 -6.59
C PHE A 106 6.31 6.13 -6.31
N ASN A 107 6.73 6.86 -7.34
CA ASN A 107 7.73 7.93 -7.27
C ASN A 107 7.14 9.34 -7.47
N LYS A 108 5.87 9.53 -7.09
CA LYS A 108 5.19 10.83 -7.20
C LYS A 108 5.80 11.86 -6.24
N PRO A 109 5.90 13.14 -6.61
CA PRO A 109 6.29 14.20 -5.68
C PRO A 109 5.22 14.37 -4.59
N LEU A 110 5.62 14.85 -3.40
CA LEU A 110 4.70 15.09 -2.26
C LEU A 110 3.50 15.95 -2.64
N SER A 111 3.70 16.94 -3.54
CA SER A 111 2.64 17.83 -4.04
C SER A 111 1.47 17.10 -4.68
N ASP A 112 1.70 15.91 -5.24
CA ASP A 112 0.70 15.17 -6.00
C ASP A 112 -0.08 14.16 -5.13
N ILE A 113 0.38 13.95 -3.89
CA ILE A 113 -0.19 12.96 -2.96
C ILE A 113 -0.70 13.57 -1.66
N GLN A 114 -0.29 14.78 -1.30
CA GLN A 114 -0.80 15.49 -0.14
C GLN A 114 -2.12 16.20 -0.47
N ILE A 115 -3.09 16.05 0.42
CA ILE A 115 -4.36 16.75 0.40
C ILE A 115 -4.28 17.77 1.54
N PHE A 116 -4.38 19.07 1.20
CA PHE A 116 -4.38 20.19 2.15
C PHE A 116 -5.73 20.33 2.84
#